data_AF-A0A950BED3-F1
#
_entry.id   AF-A0A950BED3-F1
#
_cell.length_a   1.000
_cell.length_b   1.000
_cell.length_c   1.000
_cell.angle_alpha   90.00
_cell.angle_beta   90.00
_cell.angle_gamma   90.00
#
_symmetry.space_group_name_H-M   'P 1'
#
loop_
_entity.id
_entity.type
_entity.pdbx_description
1 polymer ?
#
loop_
_entity_poly.entity_id
_entity_poly.type
_entity_poly.pdbx_seq_one_letter_code
_entity_poly.pdbx_strand_id
1 'polypeptide(L)'
;VLILLGIAVATLLWGDLTNRFIWIVMLVTFGFGAIGWVDDYRKVVYKDPRGMSSREKYFWQSVIGLFAAVYLAFSVSEASNVRVFDLFMAWVRSGLSMGLPARADLLLPFLKSISYPLGVWGFIALTYFVIVGASNAVNLTDGLDGLVIMPVVLVGASLGVFAYVMGSSVYSKYLLFPHIPGAGELLIFCSAMGGAGLAFLWFNTYPAQVFMGDVGALALGGALGTIAVIVRQEIVLFIMGGIFVAETLSVMLQVTWFKYTKKRYGEGRRIFKMAPLHHHFELTGWKETQVVVRFWVITLMLCLIGLSTLKLR
;
A
#
# COMPACT_ATOMS: atom_id res chain seq x y z
N VAL A 1 1.55 -16.70 -3.98
CA VAL A 1 2.91 -17.14 -3.53
C VAL A 1 4.01 -16.85 -4.53
N LEU A 2 3.86 -17.21 -5.81
CA LEU A 2 4.90 -17.04 -6.83
C LEU A 2 5.42 -15.60 -6.94
N ILE A 3 4.51 -14.61 -6.87
CA ILE A 3 4.88 -13.18 -6.86
C ILE A 3 5.82 -12.88 -5.69
N LEU A 4 5.45 -13.27 -4.46
CA LEU A 4 6.22 -12.99 -3.25
C LEU A 4 7.59 -13.64 -3.28
N LEU A 5 7.69 -14.88 -3.76
CA LEU A 5 8.97 -15.57 -3.90
C LEU A 5 9.86 -14.86 -4.94
N GLY A 6 9.30 -14.46 -6.08
CA GLY A 6 10.02 -13.68 -7.10
C GLY A 6 10.54 -12.36 -6.55
N ILE A 7 9.71 -11.62 -5.80
CA ILE A 7 10.11 -10.38 -5.12
C ILE A 7 11.22 -10.64 -4.11
N ALA A 8 11.10 -11.68 -3.27
CA ALA A 8 12.09 -12.02 -2.27
C ALA A 8 13.45 -12.31 -2.89
N VAL A 9 13.48 -13.23 -3.86
CA VAL A 9 14.72 -13.67 -4.49
C VAL A 9 15.39 -12.50 -5.19
N ALA A 10 14.65 -11.74 -6.00
CA ALA A 10 15.22 -10.59 -6.70
C ALA A 10 15.72 -9.50 -5.73
N THR A 11 14.98 -9.20 -4.66
CA THR A 11 15.38 -8.19 -3.67
C THR A 11 16.60 -8.64 -2.86
N LEU A 12 16.67 -9.92 -2.46
CA LEU A 12 17.79 -10.46 -1.70
C LEU A 12 19.09 -10.56 -2.54
N LEU A 13 18.96 -10.77 -3.85
CA LEU A 13 20.11 -10.86 -4.75
C LEU A 13 20.67 -9.49 -5.14
N TRP A 14 19.80 -8.50 -5.34
CA TRP A 14 20.21 -7.19 -5.90
C TRP A 14 20.22 -6.05 -4.89
N GLY A 15 19.47 -6.15 -3.79
CA GLY A 15 19.36 -5.09 -2.80
C GLY A 15 20.48 -5.11 -1.76
N ASP A 16 20.84 -3.94 -1.25
CA ASP A 16 21.75 -3.82 -0.11
C ASP A 16 21.07 -4.30 1.18
N LEU A 17 21.46 -5.47 1.67
CA LEU A 17 20.91 -6.09 2.88
C LEU A 17 21.28 -5.35 4.17
N THR A 18 22.20 -4.39 4.13
CA THR A 18 22.46 -3.52 5.27
C THR A 18 21.37 -2.43 5.42
N ASN A 19 20.55 -2.24 4.38
CA ASN A 19 19.53 -1.22 4.34
C ASN A 19 18.29 -1.57 5.17
N ARG A 20 17.98 -0.72 6.14
CA ARG A 20 16.82 -0.87 7.03
C ARG A 20 15.46 -0.84 6.32
N PHE A 21 15.35 -0.12 5.20
CA PHE A 21 14.09 0.04 4.49
C PHE A 21 13.70 -1.22 3.70
N ILE A 22 14.67 -1.96 3.17
CA ILE A 22 14.40 -3.26 2.54
C ILE A 22 13.77 -4.20 3.56
N TRP A 23 14.35 -4.33 4.75
CA TRP A 23 13.85 -5.27 5.76
C TRP A 23 12.45 -4.96 6.24
N ILE A 24 12.11 -3.70 6.48
CA ILE A 24 10.75 -3.36 6.93
C ILE A 24 9.71 -3.58 5.83
N VAL A 25 10.03 -3.25 4.57
CA VAL A 25 9.13 -3.51 3.44
C VAL A 25 8.95 -5.01 3.23
N MET A 26 10.03 -5.79 3.30
CA MET A 26 9.98 -7.25 3.25
C MET A 26 9.13 -7.80 4.40
N LEU A 27 9.36 -7.35 5.64
CA LEU A 27 8.59 -7.80 6.81
C LEU A 27 7.09 -7.57 6.64
N VAL A 28 6.67 -6.38 6.19
CA VAL A 28 5.26 -6.09 5.95
C VAL A 28 4.71 -6.95 4.81
N THR A 29 5.46 -7.05 3.70
CA THR A 29 5.06 -7.82 2.51
C THR A 29 4.87 -9.30 2.83
N PHE A 30 5.87 -9.95 3.45
CA PHE A 30 5.78 -11.37 3.82
C PHE A 30 4.85 -11.60 5.01
N GLY A 31 4.77 -10.67 5.96
CA GLY A 31 3.84 -10.74 7.07
C GLY A 31 2.39 -10.73 6.61
N PHE A 32 2.02 -9.78 5.75
CA PHE A 32 0.68 -9.72 5.16
C PHE A 32 0.42 -10.87 4.19
N GLY A 33 1.45 -11.29 3.44
CA GLY A 33 1.38 -12.49 2.60
C GLY A 33 1.14 -13.77 3.40
N ALA A 34 1.72 -13.89 4.60
CA ALA A 34 1.49 -15.01 5.51
C ALA A 34 0.06 -15.01 6.06
N ILE A 35 -0.51 -13.84 6.39
CA ILE A 35 -1.93 -13.72 6.78
C ILE A 35 -2.82 -14.21 5.63
N GLY A 36 -2.58 -13.73 4.42
CA GLY A 36 -3.33 -14.14 3.23
C GLY A 36 -3.15 -15.63 2.93
N TRP A 37 -1.96 -16.19 3.15
CA TRP A 37 -1.69 -17.61 2.99
C TRP A 37 -2.49 -18.47 3.97
N VAL A 38 -2.52 -18.08 5.26
CA VAL A 38 -3.32 -18.81 6.25
C VAL A 38 -4.81 -18.73 5.91
N ASP A 39 -5.29 -17.59 5.43
CA ASP A 39 -6.68 -17.43 4.98
C ASP A 39 -7.02 -18.34 3.78
N ASP A 40 -6.22 -18.29 2.72
CA ASP A 40 -6.43 -19.10 1.52
C ASP A 40 -6.24 -20.60 1.78
N TYR A 41 -5.26 -20.96 2.63
CA TYR A 41 -5.07 -22.34 3.08
C TYR A 41 -6.30 -22.87 3.80
N ARG A 42 -6.94 -22.06 4.67
CA ARG A 42 -8.17 -22.47 5.36
C ARG A 42 -9.34 -22.66 4.39
N LYS A 43 -9.50 -21.78 3.41
CA LYS A 43 -10.55 -21.89 2.39
C LYS A 43 -10.42 -23.18 1.57
N VAL A 44 -9.20 -23.52 1.17
CA VAL A 44 -8.94 -24.66 0.27
C VAL A 44 -8.85 -25.98 1.02
N VAL A 45 -8.08 -26.05 2.10
CA VAL A 45 -7.77 -27.31 2.79
C VAL A 45 -8.87 -27.71 3.77
N TYR A 46 -9.33 -26.77 4.59
CA TYR A 46 -10.41 -27.05 5.55
C TYR A 46 -11.80 -26.92 4.92
N LYS A 47 -11.89 -26.54 3.63
CA LYS A 47 -13.14 -26.33 2.89
C LYS A 47 -14.14 -25.42 3.62
N ASP A 48 -13.65 -24.49 4.44
CA ASP A 48 -14.49 -23.48 5.08
C ASP A 48 -14.62 -22.29 4.11
N PRO A 49 -15.79 -22.08 3.48
CA PRO A 49 -15.97 -21.01 2.51
C PRO A 49 -15.77 -19.61 3.11
N ARG A 50 -15.82 -19.49 4.44
CA ARG A 50 -15.64 -18.23 5.15
C ARG A 50 -14.17 -17.87 5.39
N GLY A 51 -13.26 -18.84 5.30
CA GLY A 51 -11.84 -18.63 5.61
C GLY A 51 -11.60 -18.14 7.04
N MET A 52 -10.59 -17.30 7.21
CA MET A 52 -10.26 -16.60 8.45
C MET A 52 -11.33 -15.55 8.77
N SER A 53 -11.74 -15.46 10.04
CA SER A 53 -12.68 -14.42 10.46
C SER A 53 -12.11 -13.02 10.18
N SER A 54 -12.96 -12.08 9.76
CA SER A 54 -12.51 -10.71 9.46
C SER A 54 -11.82 -10.02 10.65
N ARG A 55 -12.20 -10.38 11.89
CA ARG A 55 -11.57 -9.87 13.12
C ARG A 55 -10.16 -10.41 13.32
N GLU A 56 -9.95 -11.69 13.09
CA GLU A 56 -8.62 -12.33 13.18
C GLU A 56 -7.69 -11.80 12.10
N LYS A 57 -8.18 -11.69 10.86
CA LYS A 57 -7.42 -11.12 9.74
C LYS A 57 -6.99 -9.68 10.03
N TYR A 58 -7.94 -8.84 10.46
CA TYR A 58 -7.65 -7.46 10.82
C TYR A 58 -6.71 -7.37 12.02
N PHE A 59 -6.86 -8.21 13.05
CA PHE A 59 -5.97 -8.23 14.22
C PHE A 59 -4.50 -8.45 13.82
N TRP A 60 -4.21 -9.46 12.99
CA TRP A 60 -2.84 -9.71 12.54
C TRP A 60 -2.29 -8.61 11.63
N GLN A 61 -3.14 -8.05 10.75
CA GLN A 61 -2.77 -6.87 9.96
C GLN A 61 -2.44 -5.69 10.87
N SER A 62 -3.22 -5.49 11.94
CA SER A 62 -2.99 -4.41 12.90
C SER A 62 -1.71 -4.60 13.69
N VAL A 63 -1.37 -5.82 14.09
CA VAL A 63 -0.12 -6.13 14.81
C VAL A 63 1.10 -5.78 13.95
N ILE A 64 1.14 -6.29 12.72
CA ILE A 64 2.25 -6.03 11.79
C ILE A 64 2.28 -4.56 11.36
N GLY A 65 1.12 -3.97 11.06
CA GLY A 65 1.00 -2.57 10.66
C GLY A 65 1.41 -1.59 11.75
N LEU A 66 1.03 -1.86 13.02
CA LEU A 66 1.43 -1.02 14.16
C LEU A 66 2.92 -1.17 14.48
N PHE A 67 3.45 -2.40 14.42
CA PHE A 67 4.89 -2.63 14.55
C PHE A 67 5.67 -1.83 13.48
N ALA A 68 5.25 -1.91 12.22
CA ALA A 68 5.86 -1.14 11.14
C ALA A 68 5.71 0.37 11.33
N ALA A 69 4.56 0.84 11.80
CA ALA A 69 4.33 2.25 12.08
C ALA A 69 5.25 2.81 13.17
N VAL A 70 5.41 2.07 14.27
CA VAL A 70 6.34 2.44 15.34
C VAL A 70 7.77 2.44 14.83
N TYR A 71 8.18 1.40 14.10
CA TYR A 71 9.53 1.31 13.53
C TYR A 71 9.82 2.49 12.58
N LEU A 72 8.92 2.79 11.66
CA LEU A 72 9.07 3.86 10.67
C LEU A 72 9.10 5.26 11.31
N ALA A 73 8.42 5.47 12.44
CA ALA A 73 8.42 6.75 13.14
C ALA A 73 9.85 7.18 13.53
N PHE A 74 10.69 6.22 13.91
CA PHE A 74 12.08 6.46 14.28
C PHE A 74 13.06 6.23 13.12
N SER A 75 12.73 5.33 12.18
CA SER A 75 13.65 4.95 11.10
C SER A 75 13.73 5.94 9.94
N VAL A 76 12.67 6.72 9.69
CA VAL A 76 12.61 7.66 8.57
C VAL A 76 13.30 9.00 8.93
N SER A 77 13.37 9.33 10.21
CA SER A 77 13.96 10.59 10.69
C SER A 77 15.48 10.54 10.85
N GLU A 78 16.09 9.36 10.86
CA GLU A 78 17.52 9.15 11.11
C GLU A 78 18.20 8.33 10.02
N ALA A 79 19.52 8.52 9.88
CA ALA A 79 20.34 7.85 8.87
C ALA A 79 21.02 6.57 9.35
N SER A 80 21.17 6.34 10.67
CA SER A 80 21.93 5.22 11.24
C SER A 80 21.05 4.31 12.11
N ASN A 81 21.19 2.99 11.94
CA ASN A 81 20.41 1.98 12.67
C ASN A 81 20.60 2.06 14.19
N VAL A 82 21.80 2.43 14.66
CA VAL A 82 22.09 2.61 16.09
C VAL A 82 21.30 3.79 16.66
N ARG A 83 21.27 4.92 15.93
CA ARG A 83 20.53 6.11 16.35
C ARG A 83 19.03 5.91 16.37
N VAL A 84 18.50 5.09 15.46
CA VAL A 84 17.08 4.70 15.47
C VAL A 84 16.72 4.02 16.79
N PHE A 85 17.56 3.09 17.24
CA PHE A 85 17.37 2.40 18.52
C PHE A 85 17.53 3.36 19.72
N ASP A 86 18.52 4.25 19.69
CA ASP A 86 18.72 5.24 20.75
C ASP A 86 17.52 6.18 20.89
N LEU A 87 16.96 6.67 19.77
CA LEU A 87 15.76 7.52 19.78
C LEU A 87 14.53 6.78 20.31
N PHE A 88 14.35 5.52 19.90
CA PHE A 88 13.28 4.69 20.42
C PHE A 88 13.40 4.52 21.94
N MET A 89 14.59 4.18 22.44
CA MET A 89 14.84 4.03 23.87
C MET A 89 14.69 5.34 24.63
N ALA A 90 15.10 6.47 24.05
CA ALA A 90 14.88 7.79 24.62
C ALA A 90 13.39 8.12 24.74
N TRP A 91 12.60 7.83 23.71
CA TRP A 91 11.14 8.04 23.71
C TRP A 91 10.43 7.16 24.75
N VAL A 92 10.85 5.89 24.90
CA VAL A 92 10.33 5.00 25.93
C VAL A 92 10.68 5.52 27.33
N ARG A 93 11.93 5.92 27.56
CA ARG A 93 12.39 6.48 28.84
C ARG A 93 11.75 7.83 29.19
N SER A 94 11.37 8.61 28.19
CA SER A 94 10.65 9.88 28.38
C SER A 94 9.16 9.69 28.69
N GLY A 95 8.69 8.46 28.94
CA GLY A 95 7.28 8.19 29.20
C GLY A 95 6.39 8.43 27.97
N LEU A 96 6.90 8.16 26.76
CA LEU A 96 6.18 8.27 25.48
C LEU A 96 5.75 9.71 25.11
N SER A 97 6.36 10.71 25.75
CA SER A 97 5.98 12.13 25.61
C SER A 97 6.92 12.95 24.71
N MET A 98 8.03 12.40 24.23
CA MET A 98 8.96 13.14 23.35
C MET A 98 8.27 13.51 22.03
N GLY A 99 8.33 14.79 21.65
CA GLY A 99 8.09 15.20 20.28
C GLY A 99 9.24 14.68 19.41
N LEU A 100 8.93 14.05 18.26
CA LEU A 100 9.95 13.77 17.26
C LEU A 100 10.67 15.06 16.89
N PRO A 101 11.97 15.02 16.53
CA PRO A 101 12.59 16.16 15.86
C PRO A 101 11.74 16.57 14.64
N ALA A 102 11.75 17.87 14.33
CA ALA A 102 10.84 18.61 13.42
C ALA A 102 10.79 18.17 11.93
N ARG A 103 11.00 16.88 11.64
CA ARG A 103 10.99 16.26 10.29
C ARG A 103 9.90 15.21 10.12
N ALA A 104 8.96 15.10 11.06
CA ALA A 104 7.82 14.18 11.00
C ALA A 104 6.53 14.85 10.50
N ASP A 105 6.66 15.95 9.76
CA ASP A 105 5.50 16.66 9.24
C ASP A 105 4.93 15.95 8.01
N LEU A 106 3.60 15.97 7.88
CA LEU A 106 2.91 15.51 6.68
C LEU A 106 3.21 16.48 5.53
N LEU A 107 3.74 15.94 4.44
CA LEU A 107 4.00 16.72 3.24
C LEU A 107 2.72 16.83 2.40
N LEU A 108 2.14 18.03 2.32
CA LEU A 108 1.06 18.30 1.39
C LEU A 108 1.64 18.40 -0.04
N PRO A 109 1.15 17.61 -1.01
CA PRO A 109 1.56 17.81 -2.40
C PRO A 109 1.10 19.21 -2.85
N PHE A 110 1.86 19.83 -3.75
CA PHE A 110 1.58 21.14 -4.36
C PHE A 110 1.73 22.39 -3.47
N LEU A 111 2.03 22.25 -2.17
CA LEU A 111 2.20 23.40 -1.25
C LEU A 111 3.57 23.35 -0.55
N LYS A 112 4.50 24.26 -0.91
CA LYS A 112 5.88 24.25 -0.40
C LYS A 112 6.05 24.62 1.07
N SER A 113 5.11 25.35 1.65
CA SER A 113 5.28 26.01 2.97
C SER A 113 4.38 25.45 4.08
N ILE A 114 3.46 24.54 3.76
CA ILE A 114 2.51 23.99 4.73
C ILE A 114 2.86 22.53 4.96
N SER A 115 3.49 22.26 6.09
CA SER A 115 3.74 20.92 6.62
C SER A 115 2.95 20.77 7.92
N TYR A 116 2.19 19.68 8.07
CA TYR A 116 1.37 19.48 9.28
C TYR A 116 2.16 18.68 10.32
N PRO A 117 2.49 19.24 11.49
CA PRO A 117 3.24 18.52 12.52
C PRO A 117 2.36 17.48 13.19
N LEU A 118 2.43 16.24 12.69
CA LEU A 118 1.63 15.11 13.21
C LEU A 118 2.10 14.64 14.60
N GLY A 119 3.36 14.93 14.96
CA GLY A 119 4.01 14.33 16.13
C GLY A 119 4.18 12.81 15.99
N VAL A 120 4.74 12.15 17.03
CA VAL A 120 4.95 10.69 17.03
C VAL A 120 3.64 9.94 16.82
N TRP A 121 2.64 10.26 17.65
CA TRP A 121 1.37 9.54 17.67
C TRP A 121 0.56 9.76 16.38
N GLY A 122 0.55 10.98 15.83
CA GLY A 122 -0.11 11.24 14.55
C GLY A 122 0.60 10.53 13.39
N PHE A 123 1.94 10.49 13.39
CA PHE A 123 2.68 9.74 12.37
C PHE A 123 2.44 8.23 12.45
N ILE A 124 2.42 7.66 13.66
CA ILE A 124 2.10 6.24 13.87
C ILE A 124 0.68 5.94 13.38
N ALA A 125 -0.30 6.76 13.77
CA ALA A 125 -1.69 6.57 13.34
C ALA A 125 -1.83 6.66 11.82
N LEU A 126 -1.24 7.68 11.19
CA LEU A 126 -1.24 7.82 9.73
C LEU A 126 -0.60 6.61 9.05
N THR A 127 0.60 6.22 9.49
CA THR A 127 1.34 5.09 8.92
C THR A 127 0.54 3.79 9.02
N TYR A 128 -0.06 3.55 10.18
CA TYR A 128 -0.96 2.42 10.41
C TYR A 128 -2.12 2.41 9.38
N PHE A 129 -2.81 3.54 9.24
CA PHE A 129 -3.94 3.63 8.31
C PHE A 129 -3.50 3.50 6.85
N VAL A 130 -2.34 4.04 6.47
CA VAL A 130 -1.81 3.92 5.10
C VAL A 130 -1.45 2.48 4.79
N ILE A 131 -0.72 1.78 5.66
CA ILE A 131 -0.28 0.39 5.43
C ILE A 131 -1.47 -0.58 5.43
N VAL A 132 -2.28 -0.57 6.49
CA VAL A 132 -3.42 -1.48 6.62
C VAL A 132 -4.52 -1.12 5.63
N GLY A 133 -4.75 0.17 5.39
CA GLY A 133 -5.72 0.67 4.42
C GLY A 133 -5.35 0.28 3.00
N ALA A 134 -4.10 0.49 2.57
CA ALA A 134 -3.64 0.11 1.24
C ALA A 134 -3.73 -1.42 1.02
N SER A 135 -3.35 -2.23 2.02
CA SER A 135 -3.49 -3.68 1.95
C SER A 135 -4.93 -4.14 1.72
N ASN A 136 -5.88 -3.60 2.49
CA ASN A 136 -7.29 -3.93 2.30
C ASN A 136 -7.87 -3.35 1.01
N ALA A 137 -7.41 -2.17 0.58
CA ALA A 137 -7.88 -1.54 -0.65
C ALA A 137 -7.50 -2.35 -1.90
N VAL A 138 -6.26 -2.85 -1.95
CA VAL A 138 -5.80 -3.75 -3.01
C VAL A 138 -6.57 -5.07 -2.96
N ASN A 139 -6.80 -5.64 -1.76
CA ASN A 139 -7.60 -6.87 -1.60
C ASN A 139 -9.05 -6.72 -2.08
N LEU A 140 -9.71 -5.61 -1.78
CA LEU A 140 -11.07 -5.35 -2.25
C LEU A 140 -11.15 -5.14 -3.77
N THR A 141 -10.05 -4.77 -4.41
CA THR A 141 -10.00 -4.55 -5.86
C THR A 141 -9.75 -5.88 -6.60
N ASP A 142 -9.28 -6.93 -5.93
CA ASP A 142 -8.90 -8.22 -6.53
C ASP A 142 -10.12 -9.10 -6.79
N GLY A 143 -10.99 -8.64 -7.70
CA GLY A 143 -12.26 -9.30 -8.03
C GLY A 143 -12.42 -9.74 -9.48
N LEU A 144 -11.51 -9.34 -10.38
CA LEU A 144 -11.53 -9.66 -11.82
C LEU A 144 -10.12 -9.99 -12.34
N ASP A 145 -10.06 -10.77 -13.42
CA ASP A 145 -8.82 -11.25 -14.02
C ASP A 145 -7.94 -10.10 -14.52
N GLY A 146 -6.74 -9.95 -13.94
CA GLY A 146 -5.77 -8.91 -14.30
C GLY A 146 -6.11 -7.51 -13.79
N LEU A 147 -7.19 -7.32 -13.03
CA LEU A 147 -7.65 -6.00 -12.59
C LEU A 147 -6.64 -5.30 -11.66
N VAL A 148 -6.08 -6.04 -10.70
CA VAL A 148 -5.27 -5.46 -9.62
C VAL A 148 -3.79 -5.35 -9.95
N ILE A 149 -3.22 -6.37 -10.59
CA ILE A 149 -1.76 -6.47 -10.65
C ILE A 149 -1.13 -5.34 -11.46
N MET A 150 -1.73 -4.93 -12.59
CA MET A 150 -1.16 -3.87 -13.41
C MET A 150 -1.21 -2.51 -12.69
N PRO A 151 -2.33 -2.10 -12.04
CA PRO A 151 -2.32 -0.95 -11.14
C PRO A 151 -1.26 -1.02 -10.04
N VAL A 152 -1.06 -2.19 -9.40
CA VAL A 152 -0.01 -2.36 -8.38
C VAL A 152 1.37 -2.10 -8.98
N VAL A 153 1.66 -2.67 -10.15
CA VAL A 153 2.95 -2.49 -10.84
C VAL A 153 3.18 -1.03 -11.21
N LEU A 154 2.18 -0.34 -11.77
CA LEU A 154 2.29 1.08 -12.15
C LEU A 154 2.52 2.00 -10.94
N VAL A 155 1.75 1.79 -9.86
CA VAL A 155 1.90 2.57 -8.62
C VAL A 155 3.25 2.27 -7.95
N GLY A 156 3.64 0.99 -7.90
CA GLY A 156 4.92 0.56 -7.35
C GLY A 156 6.12 1.13 -8.12
N ALA A 157 6.06 1.11 -9.46
CA ALA A 157 7.09 1.72 -10.30
C ALA A 157 7.18 3.24 -10.08
N SER A 158 6.03 3.92 -9.98
CA SER A 158 5.98 5.37 -9.70
C SER A 158 6.57 5.70 -8.33
N LEU A 159 6.25 4.92 -7.28
CA LEU A 159 6.87 5.04 -5.97
C LEU A 159 8.37 4.73 -6.00
N GLY A 160 8.81 3.80 -6.84
CA GLY A 160 10.24 3.53 -7.09
C GLY A 160 10.98 4.75 -7.63
N VAL A 161 10.36 5.51 -8.53
CA VAL A 161 10.92 6.79 -9.02
C VAL A 161 11.07 7.79 -7.87
N PHE A 162 10.04 7.94 -7.02
CA PHE A 162 10.15 8.80 -5.82
C PHE A 162 11.26 8.34 -4.87
N ALA A 163 11.37 7.03 -4.65
CA ALA A 163 12.40 6.44 -3.81
C ALA A 163 13.81 6.76 -4.31
N TYR A 164 14.02 6.66 -5.62
CA TYR A 164 15.29 7.00 -6.25
C TYR A 164 15.62 8.49 -6.15
N VAL A 165 14.65 9.36 -6.41
CA VAL A 165 14.81 10.82 -6.30
C VAL A 165 15.17 11.23 -4.87
N MET A 166 14.46 10.69 -3.87
CA MET A 166 14.65 11.05 -2.46
C MET A 166 15.89 10.39 -1.85
N GLY A 167 16.28 9.23 -2.37
CA GLY A 167 17.50 8.52 -2.01
C GLY A 167 18.77 9.15 -2.56
N SER A 168 18.69 10.03 -3.57
CA SER A 168 19.84 10.73 -4.14
C SER A 168 19.96 12.14 -3.58
N SER A 169 21.14 12.48 -3.04
CA SER A 169 21.42 13.82 -2.49
C SER A 169 21.39 14.93 -3.54
N VAL A 170 21.64 14.60 -4.80
CA VAL A 170 21.63 15.54 -5.93
C VAL A 170 20.19 15.86 -6.34
N TYR A 171 19.39 14.83 -6.61
CA TYR A 171 18.01 15.01 -7.09
C TYR A 171 17.10 15.56 -5.99
N SER A 172 17.25 15.10 -4.74
CA SER A 172 16.45 15.60 -3.63
C SER A 172 16.69 17.10 -3.41
N LYS A 173 17.94 17.57 -3.52
CA LYS A 173 18.28 19.00 -3.41
C LYS A 173 17.74 19.83 -4.57
N TYR A 174 17.82 19.31 -5.80
CA TYR A 174 17.32 20.00 -6.99
C TYR A 174 15.80 20.16 -6.98
N LEU A 175 15.08 19.11 -6.57
CA LEU A 175 13.61 19.08 -6.54
C LEU A 175 13.02 19.49 -5.18
N LEU A 176 13.86 19.95 -4.24
CA LEU A 176 13.45 20.39 -2.90
C LEU A 176 12.71 19.32 -2.08
N PHE A 177 13.07 18.04 -2.26
CA PHE A 177 12.60 16.94 -1.43
C PHE A 177 13.50 16.73 -0.21
N PRO A 178 12.95 16.25 0.93
CA PRO A 178 13.76 15.79 2.03
C PRO A 178 14.59 14.58 1.56
N HIS A 179 15.90 14.66 1.79
CA HIS A 179 16.80 13.56 1.49
C HIS A 179 16.65 12.44 2.52
N ILE A 180 16.40 11.22 2.05
CA ILE A 180 16.23 10.03 2.90
C ILE A 180 17.33 9.03 2.53
N PRO A 181 18.45 9.00 3.28
CA PRO A 181 19.56 8.11 3.00
C PRO A 181 19.13 6.64 3.02
N GLY A 182 19.41 5.93 1.93
CA GLY A 182 19.03 4.52 1.75
C GLY A 182 17.63 4.30 1.14
N ALA A 183 16.81 5.33 0.92
CA ALA A 183 15.52 5.14 0.25
C ALA A 183 15.67 4.62 -1.19
N GLY A 184 16.79 4.89 -1.85
CA GLY A 184 17.06 4.45 -3.23
C GLY A 184 17.01 2.93 -3.41
N GLU A 185 17.33 2.15 -2.38
CA GLU A 185 17.24 0.68 -2.41
C GLU A 185 15.81 0.17 -2.62
N LEU A 186 14.79 0.97 -2.27
CA LEU A 186 13.40 0.61 -2.52
C LEU A 186 13.08 0.56 -4.02
N LEU A 187 13.86 1.22 -4.88
CA LEU A 187 13.71 1.08 -6.33
C LEU A 187 13.93 -0.39 -6.74
N ILE A 188 14.88 -1.08 -6.14
CA ILE A 188 15.18 -2.49 -6.45
C ILE A 188 13.99 -3.37 -6.07
N PHE A 189 13.42 -3.15 -4.88
CA PHE A 189 12.19 -3.82 -4.46
C PHE A 189 11.02 -3.51 -5.40
N CYS A 190 10.83 -2.25 -5.79
CA CYS A 190 9.79 -1.85 -6.74
C CYS A 190 9.98 -2.49 -8.12
N SER A 191 11.21 -2.56 -8.62
CA SER A 191 11.54 -3.24 -9.88
C SER A 191 11.30 -4.74 -9.80
N ALA A 192 11.64 -5.39 -8.67
CA ALA A 192 11.33 -6.78 -8.41
C ALA A 192 9.82 -7.05 -8.39
N MET A 193 9.05 -6.18 -7.72
CA MET A 193 7.59 -6.20 -7.73
C MET A 193 7.01 -5.98 -9.13
N GLY A 194 7.60 -5.08 -9.91
CA GLY A 194 7.23 -4.87 -11.31
C GLY A 194 7.44 -6.13 -12.16
N GLY A 195 8.63 -6.72 -12.10
CA GLY A 195 8.97 -7.94 -12.84
C GLY A 195 8.10 -9.14 -12.44
N ALA A 196 7.96 -9.39 -11.13
CA ALA A 196 7.11 -10.47 -10.62
C ALA A 196 5.63 -10.25 -10.95
N GLY A 197 5.17 -9.00 -10.91
CA GLY A 197 3.80 -8.63 -11.26
C GLY A 197 3.49 -8.79 -12.74
N LEU A 198 4.41 -8.39 -13.64
CA LEU A 198 4.25 -8.62 -15.08
C LEU A 198 4.28 -10.11 -15.43
N ALA A 199 5.17 -10.88 -14.80
CA ALA A 199 5.20 -12.33 -14.96
C ALA A 199 3.91 -13.00 -14.47
N PHE A 200 3.33 -12.52 -13.37
CA PHE A 200 2.02 -12.98 -12.90
C PHE A 200 0.88 -12.59 -13.86
N LEU A 201 0.89 -11.35 -14.35
CA LEU A 201 -0.11 -10.86 -15.29
C LEU A 201 -0.18 -11.74 -16.54
N TRP A 202 0.95 -12.26 -17.04
CA TRP A 202 0.99 -13.21 -18.15
C TRP A 202 0.06 -14.43 -17.96
N PHE A 203 -0.09 -14.91 -16.73
CA PHE A 203 -0.95 -16.06 -16.39
C PHE A 203 -2.31 -15.66 -15.81
N ASN A 204 -2.50 -14.38 -15.47
CA ASN A 204 -3.70 -13.85 -14.84
C ASN A 204 -4.57 -13.00 -15.79
N THR A 205 -4.08 -12.63 -16.97
CA THR A 205 -4.92 -12.02 -18.01
C THR A 205 -6.06 -12.95 -18.41
N TYR A 206 -7.25 -12.38 -18.60
CA TYR A 206 -8.44 -13.12 -18.99
C TYR A 206 -8.20 -13.99 -20.25
N PRO A 207 -8.57 -15.29 -20.22
CA PRO A 207 -9.07 -16.05 -19.06
C PRO A 207 -7.93 -16.50 -18.11
N ALA A 208 -8.06 -16.23 -16.80
CA ALA A 208 -6.99 -16.51 -15.85
C ALA A 208 -6.70 -18.00 -15.62
N GLN A 209 -5.41 -18.33 -15.56
CA GLN A 209 -4.91 -19.66 -15.19
C GLN A 209 -4.46 -19.70 -13.72
N VAL A 210 -4.05 -18.56 -13.19
CA VAL A 210 -3.57 -18.40 -11.81
C VAL A 210 -4.27 -17.22 -11.17
N PHE A 211 -4.85 -17.43 -9.99
CA PHE A 211 -5.44 -16.39 -9.16
C PHE A 211 -4.44 -15.86 -8.14
N MET A 212 -4.54 -14.57 -7.81
CA MET A 212 -3.61 -13.92 -6.88
C MET A 212 -3.84 -14.40 -5.44
N GLY A 213 -5.12 -14.48 -5.04
CA GLY A 213 -5.54 -14.82 -3.69
C GLY A 213 -5.23 -13.71 -2.67
N ASP A 214 -5.73 -13.86 -1.45
CA ASP A 214 -5.48 -12.93 -0.35
C ASP A 214 -3.97 -12.81 -0.07
N VAL A 215 -3.19 -13.87 -0.35
CA VAL A 215 -1.72 -13.88 -0.25
C VAL A 215 -1.08 -12.72 -1.01
N GLY A 216 -1.43 -12.56 -2.29
CA GLY A 216 -0.81 -11.56 -3.14
C GLY A 216 -1.38 -10.17 -2.88
N ALA A 217 -2.70 -10.07 -2.79
CA ALA A 217 -3.37 -8.77 -2.70
C ALA A 217 -3.04 -8.04 -1.39
N LEU A 218 -3.09 -8.76 -0.25
CA LEU A 218 -2.73 -8.17 1.05
C LEU A 218 -1.26 -7.74 1.09
N ALA A 219 -0.37 -8.61 0.61
CA ALA A 219 1.06 -8.35 0.63
C ALA A 219 1.46 -7.15 -0.23
N LEU A 220 0.98 -7.10 -1.48
CA LEU A 220 1.31 -6.04 -2.42
C LEU A 220 0.75 -4.68 -1.96
N GLY A 221 -0.49 -4.64 -1.45
CA GLY A 221 -1.04 -3.41 -0.90
C GLY A 221 -0.29 -2.93 0.36
N GLY A 222 0.13 -3.84 1.23
CA GLY A 222 0.98 -3.51 2.39
C GLY A 222 2.35 -2.97 1.97
N ALA A 223 2.96 -3.56 0.93
CA ALA A 223 4.22 -3.10 0.36
C ALA A 223 4.12 -1.67 -0.18
N LEU A 224 3.11 -1.38 -1.01
CA LEU A 224 2.86 -0.05 -1.55
C LEU A 224 2.65 1.00 -0.44
N GLY A 225 1.85 0.67 0.56
CA GLY A 225 1.64 1.53 1.72
C GLY A 225 2.92 1.82 2.50
N THR A 226 3.74 0.79 2.73
CA THR A 226 5.02 0.92 3.45
C THR A 226 6.01 1.78 2.69
N ILE A 227 6.17 1.54 1.38
CA ILE A 227 7.06 2.32 0.52
C ILE A 227 6.62 3.78 0.49
N ALA A 228 5.31 4.05 0.31
CA ALA A 228 4.79 5.41 0.28
C ALA A 228 5.07 6.19 1.57
N VAL A 229 5.00 5.55 2.73
CA VAL A 229 5.35 6.18 4.01
C VAL A 229 6.85 6.44 4.10
N ILE A 230 7.70 5.50 3.66
CA ILE A 230 9.16 5.71 3.67
C ILE A 230 9.54 6.90 2.78
N VAL A 231 8.96 6.99 1.58
CA VAL A 231 9.21 8.11 0.66
C VAL A 231 8.38 9.35 0.96
N ARG A 232 7.64 9.42 2.08
CA ARG A 232 6.82 10.58 2.46
C ARG A 232 5.85 11.05 1.34
N GLN A 233 5.32 10.08 0.59
CA GLN A 233 4.38 10.27 -0.51
C GLN A 233 3.04 9.58 -0.22
N GLU A 234 2.53 9.71 1.01
CA GLU A 234 1.29 9.08 1.48
C GLU A 234 0.08 9.62 0.70
N ILE A 235 0.01 10.94 0.51
CA ILE A 235 -1.07 11.59 -0.25
C ILE A 235 -0.95 11.28 -1.75
N VAL A 236 0.27 11.23 -2.27
CA VAL A 236 0.48 10.89 -3.69
C VAL A 236 0.13 9.42 -3.94
N LEU A 237 0.36 8.50 -2.99
CA LEU A 237 -0.16 7.13 -3.07
C LEU A 237 -1.69 7.13 -3.16
N PHE A 238 -2.40 7.98 -2.41
CA PHE A 238 -3.85 8.10 -2.49
C PHE A 238 -4.32 8.55 -3.89
N ILE A 239 -3.56 9.43 -4.54
CA ILE A 239 -3.82 9.88 -5.91
C ILE A 239 -3.51 8.77 -6.92
N MET A 240 -2.29 8.22 -6.90
CA MET A 240 -1.83 7.20 -7.86
C MET A 240 -2.65 5.90 -7.73
N GLY A 241 -2.95 5.50 -6.50
CA GLY A 241 -3.82 4.39 -6.14
C GLY A 241 -5.31 4.74 -6.15
N GLY A 242 -5.72 5.81 -6.83
CA GLY A 242 -7.09 6.33 -6.80
C GLY A 242 -8.16 5.30 -7.20
N ILE A 243 -7.82 4.27 -7.98
CA ILE A 243 -8.72 3.13 -8.24
C ILE A 243 -8.94 2.30 -6.98
N PHE A 244 -7.87 1.89 -6.28
CA PHE A 244 -7.99 1.14 -5.02
C PHE A 244 -8.81 1.92 -3.99
N VAL A 245 -8.59 3.24 -3.96
CA VAL A 245 -9.36 4.17 -3.13
C VAL A 245 -10.84 4.19 -3.54
N ALA A 246 -11.14 4.39 -4.82
CA ALA A 246 -12.51 4.45 -5.32
C ALA A 246 -13.27 3.14 -5.06
N GLU A 247 -12.61 2.00 -5.25
CA GLU A 247 -13.15 0.68 -4.96
C GLU A 247 -13.49 0.53 -3.48
N THR A 248 -12.54 0.88 -2.61
CA THR A 248 -12.73 0.84 -1.16
C THR A 248 -13.86 1.76 -0.69
N LEU A 249 -13.88 3.00 -1.18
CA LEU A 249 -14.91 3.98 -0.85
C LEU A 249 -16.28 3.53 -1.35
N SER A 250 -16.37 2.88 -2.51
CA SER A 250 -17.64 2.35 -3.02
C SER A 250 -18.24 1.31 -2.08
N VAL A 251 -17.40 0.41 -1.53
CA VAL A 251 -17.82 -0.61 -0.56
C VAL A 251 -18.26 0.06 0.75
N MET A 252 -17.47 0.99 1.27
CA MET A 252 -17.78 1.71 2.50
C MET A 252 -19.11 2.47 2.40
N LEU A 253 -19.32 3.22 1.31
CA LEU A 253 -20.55 3.96 1.04
C LEU A 253 -21.75 3.02 0.89
N GLN A 254 -21.60 1.95 0.11
CA GLN A 254 -22.67 0.97 -0.10
C GLN A 254 -23.12 0.31 1.21
N VAL A 255 -22.17 -0.18 2.02
CA VAL A 255 -22.47 -0.87 3.28
C VAL A 255 -23.08 0.11 4.30
N THR A 256 -22.53 1.32 4.40
CA THR A 256 -23.02 2.34 5.33
C THR A 256 -24.44 2.77 4.96
N TRP A 257 -24.70 3.00 3.67
CA TRP A 257 -26.02 3.37 3.17
C TRP A 257 -27.05 2.26 3.34
N PHE A 258 -26.68 1.01 3.05
CA PHE A 258 -27.58 -0.13 3.23
C PHE A 258 -27.98 -0.32 4.70
N LYS A 259 -27.02 -0.18 5.63
CA LYS A 259 -27.30 -0.25 7.08
C LYS A 259 -28.15 0.92 7.55
N TYR A 260 -27.84 2.13 7.10
CA TYR A 260 -28.59 3.33 7.46
C TYR A 260 -30.04 3.28 6.97
N THR A 261 -30.26 2.92 5.70
CA THR A 261 -31.60 2.84 5.12
C THR A 261 -32.43 1.72 5.71
N LYS A 262 -31.83 0.56 5.99
CA LYS A 262 -32.49 -0.52 6.72
C LYS A 262 -32.94 -0.08 8.12
N LYS A 263 -32.10 0.69 8.84
CA LYS A 263 -32.43 1.21 10.17
C LYS A 263 -33.51 2.30 10.14
N ARG A 264 -33.51 3.16 9.11
CA ARG A 264 -34.41 4.34 9.03
C ARG A 264 -35.73 4.06 8.34
N TYR A 265 -35.74 3.21 7.32
CA TYR A 265 -36.88 2.97 6.42
C TYR A 265 -37.36 1.51 6.41
N GLY A 266 -36.79 0.62 7.23
CA GLY A 266 -37.12 -0.80 7.30
C GLY A 266 -36.52 -1.66 6.16
N GLU A 267 -36.24 -1.04 5.01
CA GLU A 267 -35.65 -1.72 3.84
C GLU A 267 -34.26 -1.19 3.51
N GLY A 268 -33.35 -2.11 3.21
CA GLY A 268 -31.98 -1.77 2.79
C GLY A 268 -31.95 -1.36 1.32
N ARG A 269 -31.61 -0.11 1.05
CA ARG A 269 -31.45 0.42 -0.32
C ARG A 269 -29.96 0.42 -0.70
N ARG A 270 -29.69 0.18 -1.98
CA ARG A 270 -28.33 0.14 -2.56
C ARG A 270 -28.06 1.41 -3.37
N ILE A 271 -26.83 1.94 -3.32
CA ILE A 271 -26.37 3.06 -4.15
C ILE A 271 -25.92 2.54 -5.51
N PHE A 272 -25.03 1.55 -5.50
CA PHE A 272 -24.54 0.86 -6.69
C PHE A 272 -25.29 -0.45 -6.89
N LYS A 273 -25.35 -0.95 -8.13
CA LYS A 273 -25.94 -2.27 -8.42
C LYS A 273 -25.28 -3.38 -7.60
N MET A 274 -23.96 -3.33 -7.50
CA MET A 274 -23.12 -4.15 -6.64
C MET A 274 -21.89 -3.32 -6.25
N ALA A 275 -21.32 -3.57 -5.08
CA ALA A 275 -20.02 -3.04 -4.69
C ALA A 275 -19.06 -4.23 -4.57
N PRO A 276 -17.80 -4.13 -5.01
CA PRO A 276 -17.09 -2.92 -5.47
C PRO A 276 -17.49 -2.38 -6.88
N LEU A 277 -16.91 -1.27 -7.34
CA LEU A 277 -17.24 -0.55 -8.57
C LEU A 277 -17.09 -1.41 -9.83
N HIS A 278 -16.07 -2.28 -9.91
CA HIS A 278 -15.90 -3.13 -11.09
C HIS A 278 -17.15 -3.98 -11.37
N HIS A 279 -17.76 -4.59 -10.34
CA HIS A 279 -19.01 -5.33 -10.48
C HIS A 279 -20.21 -4.44 -10.85
N HIS A 280 -20.22 -3.17 -10.40
CA HIS A 280 -21.23 -2.22 -10.84
C HIS A 280 -21.18 -1.99 -12.35
N PHE A 281 -19.98 -1.88 -12.92
CA PHE A 281 -19.80 -1.69 -14.36
C PHE A 281 -20.14 -2.95 -15.17
N GLU A 282 -19.79 -4.14 -14.66
CA GLU A 282 -20.20 -5.42 -15.28
C GLU A 282 -21.73 -5.54 -15.37
N LEU A 283 -22.44 -5.28 -14.26
CA LEU A 283 -23.91 -5.29 -14.22
C LEU A 283 -24.56 -4.15 -15.01
N THR A 284 -23.77 -3.21 -15.52
CA THR A 284 -24.22 -2.13 -16.41
C THR A 284 -23.97 -2.47 -17.89
N GLY A 285 -23.38 -3.63 -18.16
CA GLY A 285 -23.21 -4.19 -19.51
C GLY A 285 -21.81 -4.05 -20.08
N TRP A 286 -20.81 -3.65 -19.27
CA TRP A 286 -19.42 -3.65 -19.71
C TRP A 286 -18.84 -5.07 -19.63
N LYS A 287 -18.01 -5.44 -20.60
CA LYS A 287 -17.27 -6.71 -20.54
C LYS A 287 -16.19 -6.63 -19.47
N GLU A 288 -15.87 -7.74 -18.81
CA GLU A 288 -14.80 -7.83 -17.80
C GLU A 288 -13.48 -7.23 -18.31
N THR A 289 -13.01 -7.67 -19.49
CA THR A 289 -11.79 -7.15 -20.12
C THR A 289 -11.84 -5.65 -20.40
N GLN A 290 -13.02 -5.10 -20.70
CA GLN A 290 -13.22 -3.67 -20.92
C GLN A 290 -13.11 -2.88 -19.61
N VAL A 291 -13.60 -3.42 -18.49
CA VAL A 291 -13.44 -2.81 -17.16
C VAL A 291 -11.96 -2.78 -16.78
N VAL A 292 -11.28 -3.93 -16.92
CA VAL A 292 -9.86 -4.10 -16.58
C VAL A 292 -8.98 -3.12 -17.34
N VAL A 293 -9.07 -3.07 -18.67
CA VAL A 293 -8.23 -2.18 -19.49
C VAL A 293 -8.52 -0.71 -19.20
N ARG A 294 -9.79 -0.32 -18.97
CA ARG A 294 -10.14 1.06 -18.62
C ARG A 294 -9.54 1.46 -17.27
N PHE A 295 -9.55 0.55 -16.30
CA PHE A 295 -8.95 0.79 -15.00
C PHE A 295 -7.43 0.94 -15.14
N TRP A 296 -6.77 0.14 -15.98
CA TRP A 296 -5.34 0.34 -16.26
C TRP A 296 -5.04 1.72 -16.85
N VAL A 297 -5.84 2.19 -17.81
CA VAL A 297 -5.69 3.53 -18.40
C VAL A 297 -5.88 4.61 -17.33
N ILE A 298 -6.90 4.50 -16.49
CA ILE A 298 -7.13 5.45 -15.39
C ILE A 298 -5.96 5.45 -14.40
N THR A 299 -5.47 4.27 -13.98
CA THR A 299 -4.30 4.19 -13.09
C THR A 299 -3.06 4.80 -13.72
N LEU A 300 -2.82 4.57 -15.01
CA LEU A 300 -1.69 5.18 -15.72
C LEU A 300 -1.79 6.71 -15.68
N MET A 301 -2.96 7.27 -15.97
CA MET A 301 -3.19 8.71 -15.89
C MET A 301 -2.99 9.26 -14.47
N LEU A 302 -3.49 8.56 -13.45
CA LEU A 302 -3.30 8.94 -12.06
C LEU A 302 -1.83 8.86 -11.62
N CYS A 303 -1.07 7.87 -12.11
CA CYS A 303 0.37 7.76 -11.88
C CYS A 303 1.12 8.92 -12.54
N LEU A 304 0.77 9.31 -13.77
CA LEU A 304 1.34 10.48 -14.44
C LEU A 304 1.05 11.78 -13.66
N ILE A 305 -0.18 11.94 -13.16
CA ILE A 305 -0.55 13.06 -12.27
C ILE A 305 0.29 13.02 -10.99
N GLY A 306 0.44 11.85 -10.37
CA GLY A 306 1.28 11.66 -9.19
C GLY A 306 2.74 12.04 -9.45
N LEU A 307 3.34 11.55 -10.54
CA LEU A 307 4.71 11.88 -10.92
C LEU A 307 4.89 13.36 -11.28
N SER A 308 3.87 14.04 -11.80
CA SER A 308 3.93 15.48 -12.05
C SER A 308 4.21 16.29 -10.76
N THR A 309 3.83 15.75 -9.59
CA THR A 309 4.12 16.38 -8.28
C THR A 309 5.60 16.43 -7.94
N LEU A 310 6.47 15.69 -8.65
CA LEU A 310 7.92 15.80 -8.52
C LEU A 310 8.43 17.21 -8.84
N LYS A 311 7.79 17.89 -9.79
CA LYS A 311 8.22 19.21 -10.28
C LYS A 311 7.28 20.34 -9.86
N LEU A 312 6.02 20.02 -9.59
CA LEU A 312 4.96 20.97 -9.25
C LEU A 312 4.83 21.26 -7.74
N ARG A 313 5.87 21.00 -6.95
CA ARG A 313 5.98 21.48 -5.57
C ARG A 313 6.55 22.87 -5.57
#